data_AF-A0A0H2RZJ8-F1
#
_entry.id   AF-A0A0H2RZJ8-F1
#
_cell.length_a   1.000
_cell.length_b   1.000
_cell.length_c   1.000
_cell.angle_alpha   90.00
_cell.angle_beta   90.00
_cell.angle_gamma   90.00
#
_symmetry.space_group_name_H-M   'P 1'
#
loop_
_entity.id
_entity.type
_entity.pdbx_description
1 polymer ?
#
loop_
_entity_poly.entity_id
_entity_poly.type
_entity_poly.pdbx_seq_one_letter_code
_entity_poly.pdbx_strand_id
1 'polypeptide(L)'
;MRLLPSFEMVAKLPFGILWTSLALAATRALPVGSVELKLLTLDDFDSTIAKGVWFVEHFSPYCPHCKHFAPTWEKLVEHYESMESPGVQLAQVDCAANGDLCHRNEIKGYPQMNLYRDGEFVEQFKGARDMEKLTAFLDSRADVPVIQERVDEDIILETSANAQGTVLSLTPSNFESVVAQGPTFIKFFAPWCGHCKKLAPLWIQLAAHMKGRLAIAEVDCEAHGSLCKAHGVQGYPSLAFFNGGSSSHKTEYNGGRKLEQLKNFAEKAVAPAVAEVRTDEQLDEYIREYPVLYLFLHAPADERALKQVKHASHLLLGSPLILTSSLQTLRSRFQVPSSFNSHPVLLAIKDAVPGTYTSIFQFPASSASDADSELLSSWLLSNRLPTFLELNQDNFQQVMNAPQQPLVVLVAAMPSQVPEVSALMSDSANGWRGRIQRARNGNGDMPSRDVIFTWMDAERWASWMKSMYGIKGAHVPAVVITDHQNLIYYDNDVHGHKIGVTKDSILESVDGVLQGRVKAKHSENIVERFTRYLNNSLTSLENRVIAHPIMSLMIGVSIVVAFVLAIRRVIASDVQQFSNGYDYSKVPKSQGRLD
;
A
#
# COMPACT_ATOMS: atom_id res chain seq x y z
N MET A 1 -0.31 -13.89 -73.61
CA MET A 1 -1.32 -14.95 -73.88
C MET A 1 -2.54 -14.56 -73.03
N ARG A 2 -3.46 -13.76 -73.58
CA ARG A 2 -4.72 -14.18 -74.23
C ARG A 2 -5.64 -14.93 -73.23
N LEU A 3 -6.89 -14.60 -72.92
CA LEU A 3 -7.99 -13.71 -73.39
C LEU A 3 -9.02 -13.67 -72.20
N LEU A 4 -9.55 -12.54 -71.69
CA LEU A 4 -10.84 -11.86 -72.02
C LEU A 4 -12.11 -12.77 -72.04
N PRO A 5 -13.38 -12.28 -71.88
CA PRO A 5 -13.88 -11.02 -71.26
C PRO A 5 -15.34 -11.03 -70.66
N SER A 6 -15.78 -9.87 -70.09
CA SER A 6 -17.09 -9.16 -70.25
C SER A 6 -18.44 -9.81 -69.85
N PHE A 7 -19.58 -9.14 -69.58
CA PHE A 7 -20.11 -7.76 -69.53
C PHE A 7 -21.54 -7.84 -68.89
N GLU A 8 -22.07 -6.70 -68.41
CA GLU A 8 -23.51 -6.33 -68.34
C GLU A 8 -24.50 -7.08 -67.41
N MET A 9 -25.04 -6.42 -66.38
CA MET A 9 -26.20 -5.49 -66.31
C MET A 9 -27.58 -6.16 -66.09
N VAL A 10 -28.10 -5.93 -64.88
CA VAL A 10 -29.43 -5.34 -64.59
C VAL A 10 -30.71 -6.08 -65.07
N ALA A 11 -31.57 -6.32 -64.05
CA ALA A 11 -33.05 -6.27 -64.03
C ALA A 11 -33.85 -7.58 -64.06
N LYS A 12 -34.88 -7.55 -63.16
CA LYS A 12 -36.09 -8.40 -63.04
C LYS A 12 -35.87 -9.65 -62.16
N LEU A 13 -36.51 -9.90 -61.02
CA LEU A 13 -37.82 -9.60 -60.39
C LEU A 13 -37.77 -10.13 -58.91
N PRO A 14 -38.80 -10.03 -58.05
CA PRO A 14 -39.94 -9.11 -57.98
C PRO A 14 -40.08 -8.40 -56.61
N PHE A 15 -40.83 -7.29 -56.66
CA PHE A 15 -41.39 -6.53 -55.54
C PHE A 15 -42.29 -7.38 -54.63
N GLY A 16 -42.01 -7.36 -53.33
CA GLY A 16 -42.93 -7.86 -52.31
C GLY A 16 -42.19 -8.29 -51.06
N ILE A 17 -42.11 -7.37 -50.10
CA ILE A 17 -41.75 -7.46 -48.66
C ILE A 17 -40.73 -6.35 -48.36
N LEU A 18 -41.19 -5.09 -48.41
CA LEU A 18 -40.54 -3.93 -47.79
C LEU A 18 -41.56 -2.79 -47.73
N TRP A 19 -42.67 -3.01 -47.00
CA TRP A 19 -43.63 -1.98 -46.61
C TRP A 19 -44.17 -2.31 -45.21
N THR A 20 -43.40 -1.91 -44.19
CA THR A 20 -43.75 -1.49 -42.82
C THR A 20 -42.40 -1.20 -42.14
N SER A 21 -42.00 -0.02 -41.68
CA SER A 21 -42.73 1.20 -41.36
C SER A 21 -41.77 2.39 -41.43
N LEU A 22 -42.22 3.44 -42.12
CA LEU A 22 -41.69 4.80 -42.06
C LEU A 22 -42.22 5.49 -40.80
N ALA A 23 -41.43 6.43 -40.27
CA ALA A 23 -41.69 7.36 -39.15
C ALA A 23 -41.33 6.84 -37.74
N LEU A 24 -40.13 7.19 -37.27
CA LEU A 24 -39.94 8.11 -36.14
C LEU A 24 -38.46 8.49 -36.02
N ALA A 25 -38.07 9.57 -36.68
CA ALA A 25 -36.92 10.38 -36.30
C ALA A 25 -37.47 11.74 -35.85
N ALA A 26 -37.85 11.81 -34.56
CA ALA A 26 -37.97 13.04 -33.76
C ALA A 26 -38.70 12.73 -32.43
N THR A 27 -38.01 12.08 -31.49
CA THR A 27 -38.26 12.33 -30.07
C THR A 27 -36.91 12.46 -29.39
N ARG A 28 -36.65 13.64 -28.81
CA ARG A 28 -35.69 13.77 -27.72
C ARG A 28 -36.16 12.79 -26.65
N ALA A 29 -35.46 11.68 -26.47
CA ALA A 29 -35.53 10.97 -25.21
C ALA A 29 -34.84 11.88 -24.19
N LEU A 30 -35.64 12.65 -23.45
CA LEU A 30 -35.21 13.18 -22.17
C LEU A 30 -34.82 11.96 -21.32
N PRO A 31 -33.69 11.99 -20.59
CA PRO A 31 -33.43 10.99 -19.59
C PRO A 31 -34.46 11.22 -18.48
N VAL A 32 -35.53 10.43 -18.45
CA VAL A 32 -36.33 10.31 -17.24
C VAL A 32 -35.54 9.36 -16.35
N GLY A 33 -34.72 9.92 -15.47
CA GLY A 33 -34.17 9.16 -14.36
C GLY A 33 -35.35 8.69 -13.52
N SER A 34 -35.72 7.42 -13.62
CA SER A 34 -36.64 6.82 -12.68
C SER A 34 -35.87 6.60 -11.38
N VAL A 35 -36.22 7.36 -10.34
CA VAL A 35 -35.73 7.16 -8.96
C VAL A 35 -36.06 5.72 -8.56
N GLU A 36 -35.07 4.96 -8.07
CA GLU A 36 -35.27 3.58 -7.61
C GLU A 36 -35.87 3.61 -6.21
N LEU A 37 -37.20 3.55 -6.11
CA LEU A 37 -37.91 3.62 -4.84
C LEU A 37 -37.77 2.30 -4.06
N LYS A 38 -37.28 2.38 -2.82
CA LYS A 38 -37.17 1.22 -1.93
C LYS A 38 -38.55 0.72 -1.49
N LEU A 39 -38.98 -0.43 -2.02
CA LEU A 39 -40.24 -1.09 -1.66
C LEU A 39 -40.00 -2.18 -0.62
N LEU A 40 -40.71 -2.11 0.51
CA LEU A 40 -40.68 -3.09 1.58
C LEU A 40 -41.89 -4.02 1.52
N THR A 41 -41.67 -5.24 1.95
CA THR A 41 -42.60 -6.37 2.00
C THR A 41 -42.67 -6.93 3.41
N LEU A 42 -43.57 -7.89 3.65
CA LEU A 42 -43.67 -8.54 4.96
C LEU A 42 -42.35 -9.17 5.44
N ASP A 43 -41.51 -9.67 4.52
CA ASP A 43 -40.30 -10.43 4.84
C ASP A 43 -39.13 -9.54 5.28
N ASP A 44 -39.02 -8.32 4.73
CA ASP A 44 -37.88 -7.43 4.93
C ASP A 44 -38.22 -6.15 5.70
N PHE A 45 -39.49 -5.88 5.98
CA PHE A 45 -39.92 -4.68 6.69
C PHE A 45 -39.26 -4.58 8.07
N ASP A 46 -39.45 -5.59 8.93
CA ASP A 46 -39.00 -5.57 10.33
C ASP A 46 -37.46 -5.49 10.42
N SER A 47 -36.75 -6.22 9.54
CA SER A 47 -35.29 -6.19 9.49
C SER A 47 -34.74 -4.88 8.94
N THR A 48 -35.44 -4.24 8.00
CA THR A 48 -35.03 -2.96 7.42
C THR A 48 -35.18 -1.83 8.42
N ILE A 49 -36.32 -1.73 9.11
CA ILE A 49 -36.57 -0.61 10.02
C ILE A 49 -35.91 -0.79 11.40
N ALA A 50 -35.28 -1.93 11.67
CA ALA A 50 -34.71 -2.30 12.97
C ALA A 50 -33.65 -1.34 13.53
N LYS A 51 -33.01 -0.52 12.67
CA LYS A 51 -32.00 0.46 13.08
C LYS A 51 -32.15 1.76 12.31
N GLY A 52 -31.98 2.89 13.02
CA GLY A 52 -32.06 4.23 12.47
C GLY A 52 -33.49 4.75 12.35
N VAL A 53 -33.63 5.94 11.75
CA VAL A 53 -34.92 6.60 11.53
C VAL A 53 -35.42 6.30 10.12
N TRP A 54 -36.63 5.76 10.01
CA TRP A 54 -37.25 5.37 8.75
C TRP A 54 -38.58 6.09 8.55
N PHE A 55 -38.74 6.75 7.41
CA PHE A 55 -40.00 7.34 6.99
C PHE A 55 -40.61 6.53 5.86
N VAL A 56 -41.72 5.85 6.17
CA VAL A 56 -42.30 4.84 5.28
C VAL A 56 -43.67 5.27 4.78
N GLU A 57 -43.83 5.43 3.47
CA GLU A 57 -45.13 5.63 2.83
C GLU A 57 -45.86 4.29 2.63
N HIS A 58 -47.04 4.17 3.21
CA HIS A 58 -47.97 3.08 2.96
C HIS A 58 -48.98 3.55 1.91
N PHE A 59 -48.93 2.96 0.72
CA PHE A 59 -49.71 3.39 -0.42
C PHE A 59 -50.47 2.22 -1.07
N SER A 60 -51.33 2.55 -2.02
CA SER A 60 -51.94 1.56 -2.93
C SER A 60 -51.90 2.09 -4.36
N PRO A 61 -51.51 1.26 -5.35
CA PRO A 61 -51.45 1.66 -6.76
C PRO A 61 -52.84 1.97 -7.33
N TYR A 62 -53.92 1.59 -6.64
CA TYR A 62 -55.29 1.88 -7.05
C TYR A 62 -55.86 3.16 -6.41
N CYS A 63 -55.14 3.76 -5.45
CA CYS A 63 -55.59 4.96 -4.75
C CYS A 63 -55.33 6.24 -5.56
N PRO A 64 -56.36 7.04 -5.90
CA PRO A 64 -56.18 8.30 -6.62
C PRO A 64 -55.28 9.30 -5.87
N HIS A 65 -55.37 9.36 -4.54
CA HIS A 65 -54.53 10.25 -3.73
C HIS A 65 -53.06 9.82 -3.73
N CYS A 66 -52.77 8.51 -3.73
CA CYS A 66 -51.40 8.00 -3.86
C CYS A 66 -50.81 8.35 -5.22
N LYS A 67 -51.57 8.16 -6.30
CA LYS A 67 -51.12 8.53 -7.66
C LYS A 67 -50.80 10.02 -7.78
N HIS A 68 -51.58 10.88 -7.12
CA HIS A 68 -51.31 12.31 -7.13
C HIS A 68 -50.09 12.70 -6.27
N PHE A 69 -49.84 11.95 -5.19
CA PHE A 69 -48.73 12.21 -4.27
C PHE A 69 -47.39 11.63 -4.74
N ALA A 70 -47.41 10.56 -5.54
CA ALA A 70 -46.21 9.87 -6.01
C ALA A 70 -45.11 10.79 -6.58
N PRO A 71 -45.40 11.82 -7.41
CA PRO A 71 -44.34 12.72 -7.89
C PRO A 71 -43.68 13.56 -6.79
N THR A 72 -44.40 13.87 -5.71
CA THR A 72 -43.84 14.56 -4.55
C THR A 72 -42.99 13.60 -3.71
N TRP A 73 -43.45 12.36 -3.54
CA TRP A 73 -42.68 11.32 -2.86
C TRP A 73 -41.37 10.99 -3.56
N GLU A 74 -41.39 10.82 -4.89
CA GLU A 74 -40.19 10.59 -5.70
C GLU A 74 -39.15 11.71 -5.53
N LYS A 75 -39.60 12.97 -5.56
CA LYS A 75 -38.73 14.13 -5.31
C LYS A 75 -38.18 14.18 -3.89
N LEU A 76 -38.98 13.75 -2.91
CA LEU A 76 -38.55 13.67 -1.52
C LEU A 76 -37.46 12.60 -1.36
N VAL A 77 -37.65 11.43 -1.95
CA VAL A 77 -36.65 10.36 -1.96
C VAL A 77 -35.37 10.83 -2.65
N GLU A 78 -35.47 11.38 -3.86
CA GLU A 78 -34.31 11.93 -4.58
C GLU A 78 -33.57 13.00 -3.75
N HIS A 79 -34.31 13.87 -3.07
CA HIS A 79 -33.72 14.89 -2.21
C HIS A 79 -32.91 14.29 -1.06
N TYR A 80 -33.47 13.36 -0.28
CA TYR A 80 -32.79 12.75 0.87
C TYR A 80 -31.72 11.73 0.47
N GLU A 81 -31.88 11.00 -0.64
CA GLU A 81 -30.83 10.13 -1.20
C GLU A 81 -29.64 10.93 -1.77
N SER A 82 -29.86 12.18 -2.18
CA SER A 82 -28.79 13.08 -2.60
C SER A 82 -27.99 13.69 -1.44
N MET A 83 -28.44 13.54 -0.19
CA MET A 83 -27.74 14.04 0.99
C MET A 83 -26.71 13.04 1.51
N GLU A 84 -25.58 13.54 2.00
CA GLU A 84 -24.46 12.72 2.51
C GLU A 84 -24.76 12.08 3.87
N SER A 85 -25.67 12.65 4.66
CA SER A 85 -26.15 12.09 5.94
C SER A 85 -27.54 12.65 6.29
N PRO A 86 -28.61 12.12 5.67
CA PRO A 86 -29.96 12.65 5.83
C PRO A 86 -30.52 12.47 7.25
N GLY A 87 -29.93 11.60 8.08
CA GLY A 87 -30.42 11.26 9.42
C GLY A 87 -31.79 10.55 9.42
N VAL A 88 -32.37 10.31 8.25
CA VAL A 88 -33.63 9.59 8.00
C VAL A 88 -33.56 8.87 6.65
N GLN A 89 -34.13 7.67 6.58
CA GLN A 89 -34.18 6.85 5.37
C GLN A 89 -35.63 6.73 4.90
N LEU A 90 -35.86 6.67 3.58
CA LEU A 90 -37.21 6.62 3.01
C LEU A 90 -37.48 5.27 2.37
N ALA A 91 -38.71 4.79 2.51
CA ALA A 91 -39.17 3.56 1.87
C ALA A 91 -40.68 3.59 1.62
N GLN A 92 -41.19 2.65 0.83
CA GLN A 92 -42.61 2.50 0.57
C GLN A 92 -43.08 1.08 0.86
N VAL A 93 -44.37 0.93 1.19
CA VAL A 93 -45.06 -0.35 1.27
C VAL A 93 -46.29 -0.27 0.37
N ASP A 94 -46.38 -1.17 -0.61
CA ASP A 94 -47.60 -1.36 -1.38
C ASP A 94 -48.58 -2.24 -0.57
N CYS A 95 -49.61 -1.61 -0.02
CA CYS A 95 -50.63 -2.28 0.77
C CYS A 95 -51.63 -3.10 -0.06
N ALA A 96 -51.70 -2.92 -1.39
CA ALA A 96 -52.47 -3.82 -2.24
C ALA A 96 -51.78 -5.20 -2.36
N ALA A 97 -50.45 -5.22 -2.31
CA ALA A 97 -49.66 -6.44 -2.32
C ALA A 97 -49.38 -6.98 -0.91
N ASN A 98 -49.25 -6.12 0.09
CA ASN A 98 -48.85 -6.45 1.47
C ASN A 98 -49.95 -6.07 2.48
N GLY A 99 -51.17 -6.58 2.29
CA GLY A 99 -52.32 -6.25 3.12
C GLY A 99 -52.12 -6.56 4.61
N ASP A 100 -51.52 -7.71 4.93
CA ASP A 100 -51.26 -8.14 6.32
C ASP A 100 -50.28 -7.19 7.03
N LEU A 101 -49.23 -6.75 6.34
CA LEU A 101 -48.26 -5.78 6.87
C LEU A 101 -48.94 -4.45 7.19
N CYS A 102 -49.79 -3.95 6.28
CA CYS A 102 -50.49 -2.70 6.48
C CYS A 102 -51.60 -2.81 7.55
N HIS A 103 -52.22 -3.98 7.71
CA HIS A 103 -53.15 -4.22 8.81
C HIS A 103 -52.42 -4.23 10.16
N ARG A 104 -51.28 -4.93 10.25
CA ARG A 104 -50.42 -4.98 11.44
C ARG A 104 -49.90 -3.61 11.86
N ASN A 105 -49.58 -2.76 10.88
CA ASN A 105 -49.12 -1.38 11.12
C ASN A 105 -50.27 -0.37 11.29
N GLU A 106 -51.51 -0.85 11.48
CA GLU A 106 -52.72 -0.05 11.70
C GLU A 106 -52.96 1.05 10.65
N ILE A 107 -52.71 0.76 9.37
CA ILE A 107 -52.91 1.73 8.30
C ILE A 107 -54.41 1.92 8.04
N LYS A 108 -54.92 3.14 8.26
CA LYS A 108 -56.36 3.45 8.20
C LYS A 108 -56.81 4.04 6.85
N GLY A 109 -55.87 4.48 6.03
CA GLY A 109 -56.13 5.05 4.72
C GLY A 109 -54.84 5.37 3.97
N TYR A 110 -54.94 5.65 2.67
CA TYR A 110 -53.78 5.83 1.79
C TYR A 110 -53.77 7.20 1.09
N PRO A 111 -52.60 7.83 0.87
CA PRO A 111 -51.30 7.43 1.42
C PRO A 111 -51.17 7.84 2.89
N GLN A 112 -50.57 6.98 3.70
CA GLN A 112 -50.24 7.24 5.10
C GLN A 112 -48.74 7.08 5.29
N MET A 113 -48.07 8.09 5.83
CA MET A 113 -46.63 8.04 6.10
C MET A 113 -46.38 7.93 7.60
N ASN A 114 -45.63 6.90 7.97
CA ASN A 114 -45.29 6.58 9.34
C ASN A 114 -43.79 6.75 9.54
N LEU A 115 -43.40 7.33 10.67
CA LEU A 115 -42.02 7.41 11.11
C LEU A 115 -41.73 6.27 12.08
N TYR A 116 -40.62 5.57 11.87
CA TYR A 116 -40.11 4.51 12.72
C TYR A 116 -38.72 4.89 13.22
N ARG A 117 -38.36 4.44 14.42
CA ARG A 117 -37.03 4.59 15.00
C ARG A 117 -36.64 3.27 15.66
N ASP A 118 -35.53 2.70 15.20
CA ASP A 118 -34.95 1.46 15.75
C ASP A 118 -35.99 0.33 15.91
N GLY A 119 -36.82 0.14 14.87
CA GLY A 119 -37.87 -0.88 14.81
C GLY A 119 -39.21 -0.49 15.41
N GLU A 120 -39.30 0.63 16.14
CA GLU A 120 -40.54 1.06 16.81
C GLU A 120 -41.26 2.15 16.02
N PHE A 121 -42.60 2.10 16.00
CA PHE A 121 -43.43 3.16 15.44
C PHE A 121 -43.37 4.40 16.35
N VAL A 122 -43.03 5.55 15.78
CA VAL A 122 -42.91 6.83 16.50
C VAL A 122 -44.15 7.67 16.33
N GLU A 123 -44.44 8.11 15.10
CA GLU A 123 -45.59 8.96 14.80
C GLU A 123 -46.03 8.86 13.33
N GLN A 124 -47.28 9.23 13.08
CA GLN A 124 -47.83 9.38 11.73
C GLN A 124 -47.72 10.84 11.28
N PHE A 125 -47.24 11.08 10.06
CA PHE A 125 -47.28 12.41 9.46
C PHE A 125 -48.72 12.79 9.08
N LYS A 126 -49.20 13.90 9.66
CA LYS A 126 -50.55 14.44 9.45
C LYS A 126 -50.58 15.79 8.73
N GLY A 127 -49.43 16.29 8.30
CA GLY A 127 -49.30 17.59 7.64
C GLY A 127 -49.77 17.58 6.18
N ALA A 128 -49.70 18.75 5.54
CA ALA A 128 -49.88 18.84 4.10
C ALA A 128 -48.76 18.08 3.37
N ARG A 129 -49.11 17.40 2.28
CA ARG A 129 -48.20 16.48 1.55
C ARG A 129 -47.39 17.21 0.47
N ASP A 130 -46.81 18.33 0.86
CA ASP A 130 -45.92 19.15 0.03
C ASP A 130 -44.48 19.08 0.54
N MET A 131 -43.53 19.41 -0.34
CA MET A 131 -42.10 19.29 -0.02
C MET A 131 -41.69 20.09 1.22
N GLU A 132 -42.26 21.27 1.44
CA GLU A 132 -41.89 22.15 2.56
C GLU A 132 -42.29 21.52 3.90
N LYS A 133 -43.51 21.03 4.02
CA LYS A 133 -43.97 20.38 5.27
C LYS A 133 -43.32 19.01 5.50
N LEU A 134 -43.04 18.28 4.43
CA LEU A 134 -42.39 16.97 4.51
C LEU A 134 -40.93 17.10 4.96
N THR A 135 -40.17 17.99 4.33
CA THR A 135 -38.77 18.25 4.72
C THR A 135 -38.67 18.80 6.14
N ALA A 136 -39.47 19.81 6.50
CA ALA A 136 -39.47 20.36 7.85
C ALA A 136 -39.81 19.31 8.93
N PHE A 137 -40.73 18.39 8.62
CA PHE A 137 -41.03 17.26 9.51
C PHE A 137 -39.83 16.33 9.63
N LEU A 138 -39.26 15.89 8.51
CA LEU A 138 -38.14 14.96 8.51
C LEU A 138 -36.88 15.54 9.13
N ASP A 139 -36.49 16.77 8.80
CA ASP A 139 -35.29 17.44 9.32
C ASP A 139 -35.36 17.62 10.85
N SER A 140 -36.56 17.84 11.39
CA SER A 140 -36.75 17.97 12.84
C SER A 140 -36.80 16.65 13.61
N ARG A 141 -36.88 15.50 12.90
CA ARG A 141 -36.86 14.15 13.49
C ARG A 141 -35.68 13.30 13.03
N ALA A 142 -34.91 13.79 12.07
CA ALA A 142 -33.66 13.20 11.63
C ALA A 142 -32.74 13.05 12.84
N ASP A 143 -32.06 11.91 12.91
CA ASP A 143 -31.07 11.67 13.94
C ASP A 143 -29.82 12.49 13.60
N VAL A 144 -29.83 13.76 13.98
CA VAL A 144 -28.63 14.59 13.98
C VAL A 144 -27.91 14.30 15.28
N PRO A 145 -26.67 13.77 15.27
CA PRO A 145 -25.88 13.65 16.48
C PRO A 145 -25.73 15.06 17.09
N VAL A 146 -26.37 15.29 18.23
CA VAL A 146 -26.20 16.53 18.99
C VAL A 146 -24.82 16.49 19.63
N ILE A 147 -23.81 17.02 18.93
CA ILE A 147 -22.55 17.43 19.53
C ILE A 147 -22.77 18.86 20.03
N GLN A 148 -23.04 19.01 21.33
CA GLN A 148 -22.92 20.29 22.00
C GLN A 148 -21.43 20.64 22.12
N GLU A 149 -21.06 21.75 21.49
CA GLU A 149 -19.71 22.28 21.33
C GLU A 149 -19.00 22.54 22.67
N ARG A 150 -17.84 21.93 22.85
CA ARG A 150 -16.56 22.66 22.81
C ARG A 150 -15.52 21.76 22.13
N VAL A 151 -15.33 21.97 20.84
CA VAL A 151 -14.19 21.43 20.12
C VAL A 151 -13.47 22.63 19.54
N ASP A 152 -12.35 22.99 20.17
CA ASP A 152 -11.35 23.83 19.55
C ASP A 152 -10.78 23.06 18.35
N GLU A 153 -11.00 23.66 17.18
CA GLU A 153 -10.29 23.54 15.92
C GLU A 153 -9.09 22.56 15.89
N ASP A 154 -9.34 21.31 15.52
CA ASP A 154 -8.32 20.37 15.03
C ASP A 154 -8.90 19.59 13.83
N ILE A 155 -8.67 20.16 12.65
CA ILE A 155 -8.62 19.57 11.31
C ILE A 155 -8.93 18.06 11.25
N ILE A 156 -10.21 17.70 11.09
CA ILE A 156 -10.55 16.58 10.23
C ILE A 156 -10.74 17.20 8.85
N LEU A 157 -9.74 16.98 7.99
CA LEU A 157 -9.85 17.24 6.57
C LEU A 157 -11.01 16.37 6.04
N GLU A 158 -12.24 16.90 6.00
CA GLU A 158 -13.29 16.38 5.12
C GLU A 158 -12.90 16.73 3.68
N THR A 159 -11.99 15.93 3.16
CA THR A 159 -11.56 16.04 1.79
C THR A 159 -12.66 15.41 0.95
N SER A 160 -13.24 16.16 0.02
CA SER A 160 -14.03 15.63 -1.10
C SER A 160 -13.16 14.81 -2.08
N ALA A 161 -12.15 14.11 -1.54
CA ALA A 161 -11.16 13.33 -2.25
C ALA A 161 -11.90 12.28 -3.07
N ASN A 162 -11.89 12.46 -4.40
CA ASN A 162 -12.57 11.61 -5.36
C ASN A 162 -14.10 11.52 -5.20
N ALA A 163 -14.78 12.67 -5.06
CA ALA A 163 -16.25 12.71 -5.00
C ALA A 163 -16.96 11.92 -6.13
N GLN A 164 -16.37 11.89 -7.32
CA GLN A 164 -16.94 11.21 -8.50
C GLN A 164 -16.58 9.72 -8.62
N GLY A 165 -15.60 9.22 -7.85
CA GLY A 165 -15.12 7.85 -7.98
C GLY A 165 -14.34 7.58 -9.28
N THR A 166 -13.75 8.62 -9.88
CA THR A 166 -13.05 8.57 -11.17
C THR A 166 -11.58 8.92 -11.02
N VAL A 167 -10.75 8.44 -11.94
CA VAL A 167 -9.32 8.79 -11.96
C VAL A 167 -9.16 10.27 -12.34
N LEU A 168 -8.52 11.05 -11.47
CA LEU A 168 -8.21 12.46 -11.72
C LEU A 168 -6.95 12.59 -12.57
N SER A 169 -7.03 13.35 -13.67
CA SER A 169 -5.84 13.67 -14.47
C SER A 169 -5.16 14.93 -13.92
N LEU A 170 -3.90 14.77 -13.51
CA LEU A 170 -3.12 15.84 -12.91
C LEU A 170 -2.09 16.40 -13.90
N THR A 171 -2.00 17.71 -13.86
CA THR A 171 -1.18 18.57 -14.69
C THR A 171 -0.44 19.55 -13.78
N PRO A 172 0.62 20.24 -14.25
CA PRO A 172 1.31 21.23 -13.44
C PRO A 172 0.41 22.32 -12.85
N SER A 173 -0.71 22.64 -13.49
CA SER A 173 -1.63 23.69 -13.03
C SER A 173 -2.59 23.27 -11.90
N ASN A 174 -2.87 21.97 -11.74
CA ASN A 174 -3.83 21.51 -10.71
C ASN A 174 -3.20 20.57 -9.66
N PHE A 175 -1.99 20.06 -9.90
CA PHE A 175 -1.33 19.09 -9.02
C PHE A 175 -1.29 19.54 -7.56
N GLU A 176 -0.72 20.73 -7.30
CA GLU A 176 -0.61 21.29 -5.95
C GLU A 176 -1.97 21.44 -5.27
N SER A 177 -2.96 21.96 -6.00
CA SER A 177 -4.30 22.17 -5.44
C SER A 177 -5.01 20.87 -5.07
N VAL A 178 -4.88 19.82 -5.88
CA VAL A 178 -5.51 18.52 -5.60
C VAL A 178 -4.82 17.82 -4.44
N VAL A 179 -3.49 17.82 -4.42
CA VAL A 179 -2.71 17.22 -3.33
C VAL A 179 -2.92 17.97 -2.02
N ALA A 180 -3.06 19.30 -2.04
CA ALA A 180 -3.33 20.09 -0.84
C ALA A 180 -4.73 19.81 -0.26
N GLN A 181 -5.72 19.55 -1.12
CA GLN A 181 -7.10 19.28 -0.71
C GLN A 181 -7.25 17.99 0.09
N GLY A 182 -6.35 17.02 -0.05
CA GLY A 182 -6.50 15.79 0.70
C GLY A 182 -5.60 14.61 0.31
N PRO A 183 -5.81 13.46 0.96
CA PRO A 183 -5.07 12.26 0.64
C PRO A 183 -5.27 11.93 -0.84
N THR A 184 -4.16 11.72 -1.54
CA THR A 184 -4.12 11.50 -2.99
C THR A 184 -3.13 10.40 -3.32
N PHE A 185 -3.59 9.36 -4.02
CA PHE A 185 -2.76 8.29 -4.54
C PHE A 185 -2.57 8.47 -6.05
N ILE A 186 -1.33 8.71 -6.47
CA ILE A 186 -0.99 9.15 -7.83
C ILE A 186 -0.22 8.06 -8.58
N LYS A 187 -0.65 7.78 -9.81
CA LYS A 187 0.08 6.97 -10.79
C LYS A 187 0.80 7.87 -11.80
N PHE A 188 2.13 7.88 -11.74
CA PHE A 188 2.98 8.49 -12.75
C PHE A 188 3.21 7.50 -13.90
N PHE A 189 2.87 7.87 -15.13
CA PHE A 189 2.87 6.94 -16.27
C PHE A 189 3.34 7.58 -17.56
N ALA A 190 3.58 6.75 -18.58
CA ALA A 190 3.75 7.18 -19.96
C ALA A 190 2.79 6.36 -20.87
N PRO A 191 2.15 6.97 -21.88
CA PRO A 191 1.12 6.30 -22.70
C PRO A 191 1.64 5.08 -23.47
N TRP A 192 2.93 5.07 -23.84
CA TRP A 192 3.55 3.97 -24.57
C TRP A 192 3.94 2.79 -23.67
N CYS A 193 3.96 2.96 -22.34
CA CYS A 193 4.43 1.92 -21.43
C CYS A 193 3.42 0.78 -21.26
N GLY A 194 3.81 -0.44 -21.65
CA GLY A 194 2.97 -1.63 -21.55
C GLY A 194 2.53 -1.97 -20.12
N HIS A 195 3.37 -1.76 -19.11
CA HIS A 195 3.00 -1.97 -17.71
C HIS A 195 1.97 -0.95 -17.21
N CYS A 196 2.05 0.31 -17.69
CA CYS A 196 1.06 1.34 -17.38
C CYS A 196 -0.32 1.00 -17.97
N LYS A 197 -0.34 0.54 -19.23
CA LYS A 197 -1.59 0.11 -19.91
C LYS A 197 -2.28 -1.03 -19.17
N LYS A 198 -1.51 -2.00 -18.67
CA LYS A 198 -2.06 -3.12 -17.85
C LYS A 198 -2.63 -2.64 -16.51
N LEU A 199 -2.03 -1.62 -15.90
CA LEU A 199 -2.47 -1.09 -14.60
C LEU A 199 -3.70 -0.17 -14.73
N ALA A 200 -3.86 0.55 -15.84
CA ALA A 200 -4.94 1.52 -16.06
C ALA A 200 -6.35 1.01 -15.69
N PRO A 201 -6.83 -0.18 -16.13
CA PRO A 201 -8.16 -0.66 -15.77
C PRO A 201 -8.32 -0.97 -14.27
N LEU A 202 -7.24 -1.38 -13.59
CA LEU A 202 -7.26 -1.60 -12.14
C LEU A 202 -7.27 -0.27 -11.38
N TRP A 203 -6.58 0.74 -11.91
CA TRP A 203 -6.55 2.10 -11.35
C TRP A 203 -7.94 2.75 -11.39
N ILE A 204 -8.71 2.53 -12.46
CA ILE A 204 -10.11 2.98 -12.57
C ILE A 204 -10.99 2.28 -11.53
N GLN A 205 -10.85 0.96 -11.37
CA GLN A 205 -11.59 0.21 -10.35
C GLN A 205 -11.25 0.67 -8.92
N LEU A 206 -9.97 0.98 -8.67
CA LEU A 206 -9.54 1.55 -7.40
C LEU A 206 -10.18 2.92 -7.15
N ALA A 207 -10.25 3.78 -8.18
CA ALA A 207 -10.92 5.08 -8.08
C ALA A 207 -12.40 4.92 -7.70
N ALA A 208 -13.12 3.98 -8.32
CA ALA A 208 -14.51 3.72 -7.97
C ALA A 208 -14.65 3.21 -6.52
N HIS A 209 -13.77 2.30 -6.10
CA HIS A 209 -13.75 1.74 -4.73
C HIS A 209 -13.48 2.79 -3.65
N MET A 210 -12.66 3.78 -3.97
CA MET A 210 -12.23 4.83 -3.05
C MET A 210 -13.02 6.14 -3.18
N LYS A 211 -14.20 6.09 -3.81
CA LYS A 211 -15.09 7.26 -3.96
C LYS A 211 -15.33 7.93 -2.61
N GLY A 212 -15.14 9.25 -2.56
CA GLY A 212 -15.32 10.09 -1.37
C GLY A 212 -14.31 9.90 -0.24
N ARG A 213 -13.32 8.99 -0.38
CA ARG A 213 -12.36 8.66 0.68
C ARG A 213 -10.91 8.96 0.32
N LEU A 214 -10.53 8.74 -0.94
CA LEU A 214 -9.15 8.92 -1.42
C LEU A 214 -9.13 9.36 -2.88
N ALA A 215 -8.41 10.45 -3.17
CA ALA A 215 -8.17 10.94 -4.53
C ALA A 215 -7.30 9.94 -5.28
N ILE A 216 -7.86 9.24 -6.27
CA ILE A 216 -7.08 8.38 -7.17
C ILE A 216 -6.78 9.18 -8.43
N ALA A 217 -5.49 9.36 -8.70
CA ALA A 217 -5.05 10.31 -9.73
C ALA A 217 -3.94 9.74 -10.62
N GLU A 218 -3.69 10.39 -11.75
CA GLU A 218 -2.61 10.04 -12.66
C GLU A 218 -1.93 11.27 -13.28
N VAL A 219 -0.64 11.15 -13.55
CA VAL A 219 0.17 12.16 -14.22
C VAL A 219 0.82 11.52 -15.45
N ASP A 220 0.56 12.10 -16.62
CA ASP A 220 1.27 11.73 -17.85
C ASP A 220 2.65 12.40 -17.86
N CYS A 221 3.70 11.61 -17.64
CA CYS A 221 5.08 12.07 -17.61
C CYS A 221 5.67 12.30 -19.01
N GLU A 222 5.04 11.79 -20.07
CA GLU A 222 5.40 12.15 -21.45
C GLU A 222 4.99 13.61 -21.72
N ALA A 223 3.79 13.99 -21.28
CA ALA A 223 3.28 15.36 -21.41
C ALA A 223 3.87 16.32 -20.36
N HIS A 224 4.21 15.82 -19.15
CA HIS A 224 4.60 16.64 -18.00
C HIS A 224 5.91 16.15 -17.35
N GLY A 225 6.95 15.93 -18.15
CA GLY A 225 8.23 15.38 -17.68
C GLY A 225 8.90 16.16 -16.54
N SER A 226 8.83 17.50 -16.53
CA SER A 226 9.38 18.32 -15.46
C SER A 226 8.73 18.07 -14.11
N LEU A 227 7.41 17.88 -14.07
CA LEU A 227 6.65 17.55 -12.85
C LEU A 227 7.10 16.18 -12.32
N CYS A 228 7.19 15.19 -13.19
CA CYS A 228 7.63 13.85 -12.80
C CYS A 228 9.08 13.83 -12.30
N LYS A 229 9.98 14.59 -12.94
CA LYS A 229 11.37 14.74 -12.51
C LYS A 229 11.48 15.44 -11.15
N ALA A 230 10.67 16.48 -10.91
CA ALA A 230 10.62 17.19 -9.63
C ALA A 230 10.21 16.26 -8.48
N HIS A 231 9.31 15.30 -8.75
CA HIS A 231 8.92 14.26 -7.79
C HIS A 231 9.78 12.98 -7.89
N GLY A 232 10.96 13.01 -8.52
CA GLY A 232 11.92 11.91 -8.50
C GLY A 232 11.46 10.63 -9.21
N VAL A 233 10.56 10.72 -10.20
CA VAL A 233 10.11 9.55 -10.97
C VAL A 233 11.23 9.08 -11.91
N GLN A 234 11.72 7.85 -11.70
CA GLN A 234 12.83 7.26 -12.46
C GLN A 234 12.37 6.19 -13.47
N GLY A 235 11.10 5.76 -13.43
CA GLY A 235 10.57 4.72 -14.30
C GLY A 235 9.05 4.65 -14.24
N TYR A 236 8.43 3.83 -15.10
CA TYR A 236 6.98 3.79 -15.25
C TYR A 236 6.39 2.37 -15.17
N PRO A 237 5.21 2.20 -14.54
CA PRO A 237 4.54 3.20 -13.68
C PRO A 237 5.27 3.34 -12.34
N SER A 238 5.27 4.55 -11.78
CA SER A 238 5.61 4.82 -10.37
C SER A 238 4.36 5.26 -9.62
N LEU A 239 4.17 4.74 -8.42
CA LEU A 239 2.97 4.98 -7.60
C LEU A 239 3.39 5.70 -6.32
N ALA A 240 2.73 6.80 -5.97
CA ALA A 240 3.05 7.55 -4.76
C ALA A 240 1.80 8.08 -4.07
N PHE A 241 1.78 8.00 -2.75
CA PHE A 241 0.73 8.51 -1.89
C PHE A 241 1.15 9.84 -1.27
N PHE A 242 0.21 10.78 -1.23
CA PHE A 242 0.33 12.08 -0.58
C PHE A 242 -0.78 12.18 0.45
N ASN A 243 -0.48 12.68 1.64
CA ASN A 243 -1.39 12.65 2.77
C ASN A 243 -2.19 13.96 2.97
N GLY A 244 -2.27 14.82 1.95
CA GLY A 244 -2.86 16.15 2.09
C GLY A 244 -1.86 17.22 2.58
N GLY A 245 -2.23 18.49 2.43
CA GLY A 245 -1.48 19.64 2.97
C GLY A 245 -0.25 20.06 2.17
N SER A 246 0.70 19.16 1.89
CA SER A 246 1.92 19.48 1.12
C SER A 246 2.25 18.42 0.07
N SER A 247 2.63 18.87 -1.13
CA SER A 247 3.18 18.05 -2.22
C SER A 247 4.65 17.65 -2.01
N SER A 248 5.32 18.18 -0.99
CA SER A 248 6.73 17.91 -0.71
C SER A 248 6.96 16.53 -0.09
N HIS A 249 5.97 16.01 0.65
CA HIS A 249 6.08 14.74 1.35
C HIS A 249 5.21 13.68 0.67
N LYS A 250 5.87 12.74 -0.02
CA LYS A 250 5.23 11.58 -0.65
C LYS A 250 5.77 10.30 -0.05
N THR A 251 4.94 9.27 -0.04
CA THR A 251 5.37 7.90 0.24
C THR A 251 5.26 7.07 -1.03
N GLU A 252 6.38 6.49 -1.47
CA GLU A 252 6.39 5.63 -2.64
C GLU A 252 5.74 4.27 -2.35
N TYR A 253 4.83 3.85 -3.21
CA TYR A 253 4.21 2.55 -3.13
C TYR A 253 5.00 1.54 -3.96
N ASN A 254 5.61 0.58 -3.26
CA ASN A 254 6.44 -0.49 -3.83
C ASN A 254 5.76 -1.87 -3.77
N GLY A 255 4.51 -1.93 -3.33
CA GLY A 255 3.74 -3.18 -3.26
C GLY A 255 3.28 -3.70 -4.62
N GLY A 256 2.68 -4.89 -4.60
CA GLY A 256 2.13 -5.53 -5.79
C GLY A 256 0.97 -4.74 -6.40
N ARG A 257 0.87 -4.80 -7.73
CA ARG A 257 -0.03 -3.94 -8.52
C ARG A 257 -1.37 -4.60 -8.88
N LYS A 258 -1.76 -5.66 -8.15
CA LYS A 258 -3.08 -6.28 -8.29
C LYS A 258 -4.12 -5.42 -7.55
N LEU A 259 -5.38 -5.46 -7.99
CA LEU A 259 -6.43 -4.62 -7.43
C LEU A 259 -6.56 -4.75 -5.91
N GLU A 260 -6.60 -5.97 -5.38
CA GLU A 260 -6.74 -6.21 -3.94
C GLU A 260 -5.57 -5.65 -3.13
N GLN A 261 -4.33 -5.73 -3.65
CA GLN A 261 -3.16 -5.14 -2.98
C GLN A 261 -3.22 -3.61 -2.97
N LEU A 262 -3.74 -3.01 -4.04
CA LEU A 262 -3.93 -1.56 -4.14
C LEU A 262 -5.07 -1.09 -3.22
N LYS A 263 -6.18 -1.81 -3.15
CA LYS A 263 -7.31 -1.53 -2.24
C LYS A 263 -6.86 -1.58 -0.79
N ASN A 264 -6.20 -2.67 -0.39
CA ASN A 264 -5.70 -2.84 0.98
C ASN A 264 -4.78 -1.70 1.40
N PHE A 265 -3.92 -1.23 0.49
CA PHE A 265 -3.09 -0.05 0.75
C PHE A 265 -3.91 1.23 0.86
N ALA A 266 -4.79 1.48 -0.12
CA ALA A 266 -5.60 2.68 -0.18
C ALA A 266 -6.52 2.84 1.04
N GLU A 267 -7.14 1.75 1.49
CA GLU A 267 -8.00 1.72 2.68
C GLU A 267 -7.22 1.99 3.96
N LYS A 268 -6.05 1.36 4.12
CA LYS A 268 -5.18 1.62 5.28
C LYS A 268 -4.69 3.06 5.28
N ALA A 269 -4.27 3.58 4.13
CA ALA A 269 -3.70 4.92 4.03
C ALA A 269 -4.68 6.04 4.43
N VAL A 270 -5.99 5.79 4.38
CA VAL A 270 -7.03 6.75 4.80
C VAL A 270 -7.79 6.32 6.06
N ALA A 271 -7.41 5.20 6.68
CA ALA A 271 -8.00 4.77 7.94
C ALA A 271 -7.62 5.76 9.06
N PRO A 272 -8.47 5.91 10.10
CA PRO A 272 -8.14 6.71 11.27
C PRO A 272 -6.80 6.25 11.84
N ALA A 273 -5.84 7.16 11.86
CA ALA A 273 -4.48 6.81 12.24
C ALA A 273 -4.32 6.54 13.75
N VAL A 274 -5.32 6.96 14.55
CA VAL A 274 -5.44 6.69 15.98
C VAL A 274 -6.86 6.22 16.31
N ALA A 275 -7.00 5.07 16.96
CA ALA A 275 -8.29 4.52 17.42
C ALA A 275 -8.35 4.44 18.96
N GLU A 276 -9.48 4.79 19.56
CA GLU A 276 -9.63 4.74 21.03
C GLU A 276 -9.98 3.33 21.51
N VAL A 277 -9.36 2.90 22.60
CA VAL A 277 -9.64 1.63 23.27
C VAL A 277 -10.11 1.87 24.70
N ARG A 278 -11.29 1.33 25.01
CA ARG A 278 -11.99 1.57 26.28
C ARG A 278 -12.10 0.35 27.18
N THR A 279 -11.74 -0.85 26.70
CA THR A 279 -11.73 -2.08 27.52
C THR A 279 -10.53 -2.97 27.20
N ASP A 280 -10.17 -3.84 28.14
CA ASP A 280 -9.11 -4.83 27.97
C ASP A 280 -9.45 -5.88 26.89
N GLU A 281 -10.73 -6.26 26.76
CA GLU A 281 -11.20 -7.21 25.75
C GLU A 281 -11.04 -6.65 24.33
N GLN A 282 -11.38 -5.37 24.15
CA GLN A 282 -11.21 -4.67 22.88
C GLN A 282 -9.72 -4.58 22.51
N LEU A 283 -8.85 -4.29 23.49
CA LEU A 283 -7.41 -4.29 23.26
C LEU A 283 -6.90 -5.67 22.79
N ASP A 284 -7.39 -6.74 23.39
CA ASP A 284 -6.97 -8.11 23.06
C ASP A 284 -7.47 -8.60 21.69
N GLU A 285 -8.58 -8.04 21.20
CA GLU A 285 -8.99 -8.21 19.81
C GLU A 285 -7.99 -7.56 18.85
N TYR A 286 -7.64 -6.29 19.08
CA TYR A 286 -6.65 -5.58 18.26
C TYR A 286 -5.26 -6.25 18.31
N ILE A 287 -4.79 -6.70 19.48
CA ILE A 287 -3.50 -7.39 19.61
C ILE A 287 -3.46 -8.68 18.78
N ARG A 288 -4.59 -9.39 18.66
CA ARG A 288 -4.68 -10.63 17.86
C ARG A 288 -4.77 -10.36 16.37
N GLU A 289 -5.42 -9.27 15.98
CA GLU A 289 -5.61 -8.91 14.57
C GLU A 289 -4.35 -8.28 13.95
N TYR A 290 -3.66 -7.41 14.71
CA TYR A 290 -2.55 -6.62 14.19
C TYR A 290 -1.19 -7.16 14.66
N PRO A 291 -0.29 -7.58 13.74
CA PRO A 291 1.02 -8.11 14.12
C PRO A 291 1.93 -7.06 14.76
N VAL A 292 1.66 -5.78 14.49
CA VAL A 292 2.28 -4.64 15.17
C VAL A 292 1.18 -3.64 15.44
N LEU A 293 1.16 -3.08 16.64
CA LEU A 293 0.36 -1.93 16.99
C LEU A 293 1.09 -1.06 18.00
N TYR A 294 0.72 0.22 18.04
CA TYR A 294 1.17 1.12 19.08
C TYR A 294 0.05 1.37 20.07
N LEU A 295 0.36 1.42 21.37
CA LEU A 295 -0.59 1.76 22.41
C LEU A 295 -0.13 3.03 23.14
N PHE A 296 -0.85 4.12 22.89
CA PHE A 296 -0.66 5.41 23.53
C PHE A 296 -1.44 5.44 24.84
N LEU A 297 -0.72 5.44 25.96
CA LEU A 297 -1.29 5.52 27.31
C LEU A 297 -1.08 6.94 27.83
N HIS A 298 -2.17 7.62 28.15
CA HIS A 298 -2.13 9.05 28.49
C HIS A 298 -3.18 9.41 29.54
N ALA A 299 -3.00 10.54 30.21
CA ALA A 299 -4.06 11.17 31.01
C ALA A 299 -4.94 12.04 30.10
N PRO A 300 -6.20 12.35 30.49
CA PRO A 300 -7.05 13.26 29.73
C PRO A 300 -6.42 14.65 29.49
N ALA A 301 -5.52 15.09 30.37
CA ALA A 301 -4.80 16.37 30.24
C ALA A 301 -3.66 16.36 29.21
N ASP A 302 -3.26 15.19 28.68
CA ASP A 302 -2.12 15.04 27.77
C ASP A 302 -2.49 15.31 26.29
N GLU A 303 -3.41 16.23 26.04
CA GLU A 303 -3.94 16.53 24.70
C GLU A 303 -2.83 16.89 23.70
N ARG A 304 -1.80 17.62 24.17
CA ARG A 304 -0.63 17.97 23.35
C ARG A 304 0.09 16.74 22.80
N ALA A 305 0.36 15.75 23.64
CA ALA A 305 1.05 14.54 23.22
C ALA A 305 0.17 13.73 22.25
N LEU A 306 -1.14 13.71 22.47
CA LEU A 306 -2.09 13.12 21.52
C LEU A 306 -2.04 13.80 20.14
N LYS A 307 -1.99 15.13 20.08
CA LYS A 307 -1.84 15.88 18.81
C LYS A 307 -0.54 15.53 18.09
N GLN A 308 0.57 15.40 18.82
CA GLN A 308 1.85 14.97 18.23
C GLN A 308 1.79 13.54 17.67
N VAL A 309 1.18 12.62 18.40
CA VAL A 309 0.97 11.24 17.94
C VAL A 309 0.13 11.22 16.67
N LYS A 310 -1.00 11.94 16.64
CA LYS A 310 -1.84 12.07 15.45
C LYS A 310 -1.04 12.62 14.26
N HIS A 311 -0.27 13.68 14.45
CA HIS A 311 0.53 14.26 13.38
C HIS A 311 1.60 13.28 12.86
N ALA A 312 2.36 12.64 13.74
CA ALA A 312 3.42 11.70 13.36
C ALA A 312 2.89 10.40 12.75
N SER A 313 1.65 10.01 13.10
CA SER A 313 0.99 8.80 12.58
C SER A 313 0.80 8.80 11.07
N HIS A 314 0.75 9.98 10.44
CA HIS A 314 0.64 10.10 8.98
C HIS A 314 1.81 9.45 8.23
N LEU A 315 2.98 9.33 8.86
CA LEU A 315 4.14 8.62 8.30
C LEU A 315 3.93 7.10 8.15
N LEU A 316 2.95 6.55 8.88
CA LEU A 316 2.66 5.12 8.91
C LEU A 316 1.68 4.68 7.81
N LEU A 317 0.96 5.63 7.19
CA LEU A 317 -0.08 5.31 6.21
C LEU A 317 -1.10 4.27 6.72
N GLY A 318 -1.49 4.40 7.99
CA GLY A 318 -2.43 3.51 8.68
C GLY A 318 -1.90 2.11 9.00
N SER A 319 -0.59 1.87 8.94
CA SER A 319 0.00 0.63 9.43
C SER A 319 1.44 0.84 9.93
N PRO A 320 1.75 0.57 11.21
CA PRO A 320 0.88 0.00 12.24
C PRO A 320 -0.24 0.91 12.74
N LEU A 321 -1.30 0.31 13.26
CA LEU A 321 -2.39 1.03 13.94
C LEU A 321 -1.89 1.62 15.26
N ILE A 322 -2.30 2.86 15.58
CA ILE A 322 -2.10 3.44 16.90
C ILE A 322 -3.42 3.37 17.67
N LEU A 323 -3.38 2.75 18.83
CA LEU A 323 -4.47 2.70 19.80
C LEU A 323 -4.20 3.75 20.87
N THR A 324 -5.23 4.44 21.36
CA THR A 324 -5.13 5.41 22.45
C THR A 324 -6.04 5.02 23.60
N SER A 325 -5.57 5.15 24.83
CA SER A 325 -6.37 4.83 26.02
C SER A 325 -5.93 5.63 27.24
N SER A 326 -6.92 6.06 28.03
CA SER A 326 -6.72 6.68 29.33
C SER A 326 -6.94 5.73 30.51
N LEU A 327 -7.07 4.42 30.26
CA LEU A 327 -7.27 3.42 31.30
C LEU A 327 -6.00 3.21 32.13
N GLN A 328 -6.07 3.53 33.42
CA GLN A 328 -4.95 3.32 34.34
C GLN A 328 -4.60 1.84 34.53
N THR A 329 -5.57 0.94 34.38
CA THR A 329 -5.39 -0.52 34.49
C THR A 329 -4.41 -1.06 33.45
N LEU A 330 -4.38 -0.46 32.26
CA LEU A 330 -3.46 -0.87 31.18
C LEU A 330 -2.00 -0.57 31.55
N ARG A 331 -1.73 0.51 32.29
CA ARG A 331 -0.36 0.81 32.75
C ARG A 331 0.18 -0.28 33.67
N SER A 332 -0.64 -0.77 34.60
CA SER A 332 -0.27 -1.91 35.44
C SER A 332 -0.14 -3.21 34.65
N ARG A 333 -1.04 -3.47 33.69
CA ARG A 333 -1.02 -4.67 32.84
C ARG A 333 0.28 -4.80 32.07
N PHE A 334 0.72 -3.71 31.44
CA PHE A 334 1.98 -3.67 30.70
C PHE A 334 3.21 -3.41 31.58
N GLN A 335 3.06 -3.34 32.90
CA GLN A 335 4.16 -3.10 33.84
C GLN A 335 4.98 -1.86 33.44
N VAL A 336 4.29 -0.79 33.07
CA VAL A 336 4.94 0.49 32.73
C VAL A 336 5.76 0.94 33.94
N PRO A 337 7.05 1.30 33.76
CA PRO A 337 7.90 1.72 34.87
C PRO A 337 7.26 2.87 35.66
N SER A 338 7.34 2.80 36.99
CA SER A 338 6.70 3.76 37.89
C SER A 338 7.18 5.19 37.69
N SER A 339 8.41 5.38 37.17
CA SER A 339 8.95 6.67 36.74
C SER A 339 8.10 7.38 35.67
N PHE A 340 7.26 6.63 34.95
CA PHE A 340 6.42 7.14 33.86
C PHE A 340 4.93 7.14 34.20
N ASN A 341 4.54 6.85 35.44
CA ASN A 341 3.12 6.76 35.84
C ASN A 341 2.32 8.05 35.57
N SER A 342 2.97 9.20 35.65
CA SER A 342 2.37 10.52 35.45
C SER A 342 2.70 11.16 34.09
N HIS A 343 3.29 10.41 33.16
CA HIS A 343 3.70 10.91 31.85
C HIS A 343 3.00 10.12 30.73
N PRO A 344 2.63 10.75 29.61
CA PRO A 344 2.16 10.04 28.45
C PRO A 344 3.28 9.15 27.90
N VAL A 345 2.92 7.94 27.48
CA VAL A 345 3.87 6.96 26.92
C VAL A 345 3.26 6.28 25.71
N LEU A 346 4.10 5.92 24.75
CA LEU A 346 3.70 5.14 23.58
C LEU A 346 4.43 3.80 23.60
N LEU A 347 3.67 2.70 23.62
CA LEU A 347 4.20 1.34 23.67
C LEU A 347 4.15 0.72 22.27
N ALA A 348 5.22 0.06 21.84
CA ALA A 348 5.22 -0.76 20.63
C ALA A 348 4.94 -2.22 21.00
N ILE A 349 3.76 -2.73 20.62
CA ILE A 349 3.33 -4.10 20.85
C ILE A 349 3.52 -4.87 19.54
N LYS A 350 4.18 -6.02 19.60
CA LYS A 350 4.52 -6.83 18.43
C LYS A 350 4.19 -8.30 18.65
N ASP A 351 3.90 -8.97 17.55
CA ASP A 351 3.76 -10.43 17.43
C ASP A 351 2.61 -11.00 18.27
N ALA A 352 1.55 -10.21 18.45
CA ALA A 352 0.32 -10.59 19.15
C ALA A 352 0.52 -11.13 20.58
N VAL A 353 1.61 -10.75 21.28
CA VAL A 353 1.87 -11.19 22.65
C VAL A 353 1.18 -10.26 23.65
N PRO A 354 0.07 -10.68 24.29
CA PRO A 354 -0.71 -9.81 25.17
C PRO A 354 0.10 -9.40 26.41
N GLY A 355 -0.11 -8.17 26.88
CA GLY A 355 0.50 -7.67 28.12
C GLY A 355 2.01 -7.42 28.06
N THR A 356 2.64 -7.51 26.88
CA THR A 356 4.06 -7.17 26.70
C THR A 356 4.24 -6.07 25.66
N TYR A 357 5.30 -5.28 25.81
CA TYR A 357 5.72 -4.30 24.82
C TYR A 357 7.21 -4.50 24.50
N THR A 358 7.60 -4.11 23.29
CA THR A 358 8.95 -4.28 22.75
C THR A 358 9.79 -3.01 22.84
N SER A 359 9.11 -1.86 22.86
CA SER A 359 9.73 -0.55 22.97
C SER A 359 8.74 0.41 23.64
N ILE A 360 9.28 1.39 24.36
CA ILE A 360 8.51 2.46 25.00
C ILE A 360 9.12 3.79 24.54
N PHE A 361 8.27 4.68 24.05
CA PHE A 361 8.63 6.08 23.81
C PHE A 361 8.07 6.91 24.96
N GLN A 362 8.94 7.72 25.53
CA GLN A 362 8.58 8.68 26.57
C GLN A 362 8.48 10.06 25.95
N PHE A 363 7.39 10.76 26.22
CA PHE A 363 7.24 12.15 25.83
C PHE A 363 8.04 13.05 26.78
N PRO A 364 8.91 13.94 26.25
CA PRO A 364 9.65 14.90 27.08
C PRO A 364 8.72 15.82 27.87
N ALA A 365 9.11 16.17 29.10
CA ALA A 365 8.31 17.02 29.98
C ALA A 365 8.31 18.53 29.59
N SER A 366 9.27 18.97 28.78
CA SER A 366 9.40 20.35 28.27
C SER A 366 8.80 20.51 26.88
N SER A 367 8.38 21.75 26.55
CA SER A 367 7.71 22.13 25.31
C SER A 367 8.25 21.42 24.07
N ALA A 368 7.37 20.72 23.35
CA ALA A 368 7.66 20.06 22.07
C ALA A 368 8.45 20.98 21.14
N SER A 369 9.72 20.64 20.97
CA SER A 369 10.59 21.17 19.95
C SER A 369 10.43 20.36 18.66
N ASP A 370 10.86 20.91 17.53
CA ASP A 370 10.90 20.16 16.26
C ASP A 370 11.71 18.86 16.38
N ALA A 371 12.74 18.86 17.24
CA ALA A 371 13.55 17.68 17.53
C ALA A 371 12.73 16.54 18.18
N ASP A 372 11.76 16.86 19.04
CA ASP A 372 10.92 15.86 19.70
C ASP A 372 9.97 15.17 18.69
N SER A 373 9.49 15.92 17.70
CA SER A 373 8.67 15.40 16.60
C SER A 373 9.47 14.48 15.68
N GLU A 374 10.74 14.80 15.42
CA GLU A 374 11.66 13.94 14.65
C GLU A 374 12.00 12.64 15.41
N LEU A 375 12.21 12.73 16.72
CA LEU A 375 12.42 11.55 17.58
C LEU A 375 11.20 10.64 17.60
N LEU A 376 9.98 11.18 17.72
CA LEU A 376 8.76 10.38 17.66
C LEU A 376 8.62 9.71 16.29
N SER A 377 8.84 10.46 15.21
CA SER A 377 8.75 9.96 13.83
C SER A 377 9.74 8.83 13.57
N SER A 378 11.00 9.00 13.97
CA SER A 378 12.03 7.96 13.84
C SER A 378 11.73 6.74 14.71
N TRP A 379 11.19 6.94 15.92
CA TRP A 379 10.76 5.86 16.80
C TRP A 379 9.61 5.05 16.21
N LEU A 380 8.59 5.71 15.63
CA LEU A 380 7.50 5.04 14.93
C LEU A 380 8.05 4.19 13.78
N LEU A 381 8.83 4.79 12.88
CA LEU A 381 9.36 4.10 11.71
C LEU A 381 10.29 2.92 12.06
N SER A 382 11.11 3.04 13.11
CA SER A 382 11.99 1.95 13.57
C SER A 382 11.21 0.79 14.19
N ASN A 383 10.03 1.05 14.77
CA ASN A 383 9.22 0.03 15.43
C ASN A 383 8.11 -0.57 14.56
N ARG A 384 8.00 -0.18 13.29
CA ARG A 384 6.85 -0.50 12.41
C ARG A 384 6.73 -1.95 11.96
N LEU A 385 7.83 -2.70 12.01
CA LEU A 385 7.89 -4.08 11.55
C LEU A 385 7.74 -5.07 12.72
N PRO A 386 7.05 -6.21 12.50
CA PRO A 386 6.99 -7.28 13.49
C PRO A 386 8.39 -7.85 13.72
N THR A 387 8.57 -8.60 14.81
CA THR A 387 9.90 -9.18 15.10
C THR A 387 10.22 -10.33 14.13
N PHE A 388 9.17 -10.93 13.56
CA PHE A 388 9.26 -11.95 12.53
C PHE A 388 8.24 -11.71 11.40
N LEU A 389 8.64 -11.89 10.14
CA LEU A 389 7.73 -11.82 8.98
C LEU A 389 8.17 -12.69 7.80
N GLU A 390 7.23 -12.99 6.90
CA GLU A 390 7.58 -13.44 5.55
C GLU A 390 8.20 -12.27 4.76
N LEU A 391 9.34 -12.49 4.14
CA LEU A 391 9.94 -11.58 3.17
C LEU A 391 9.38 -11.90 1.77
N ASN A 392 8.58 -10.98 1.24
CA ASN A 392 7.92 -11.12 -0.06
C ASN A 392 8.09 -9.84 -0.88
N GLN A 393 7.52 -9.81 -2.08
CA GLN A 393 7.65 -8.67 -2.99
C GLN A 393 7.18 -7.33 -2.39
N ASP A 394 6.18 -7.36 -1.50
CA ASP A 394 5.54 -6.15 -0.99
C ASP A 394 6.35 -5.48 0.13
N ASN A 395 7.04 -6.28 0.94
CA ASN A 395 7.81 -5.78 2.09
C ASN A 395 9.33 -5.87 1.93
N PHE A 396 9.84 -6.54 0.88
CA PHE A 396 11.27 -6.74 0.65
C PHE A 396 12.07 -5.45 0.75
N GLN A 397 11.65 -4.41 0.03
CA GLN A 397 12.34 -3.12 0.02
C GLN A 397 12.30 -2.44 1.39
N GLN A 398 11.19 -2.56 2.11
CA GLN A 398 11.00 -1.92 3.41
C GLN A 398 11.89 -2.55 4.50
N VAL A 399 12.16 -3.86 4.39
CA VAL A 399 13.03 -4.60 5.31
C VAL A 399 14.49 -4.41 4.92
N MET A 400 14.84 -4.64 3.66
CA MET A 400 16.22 -4.73 3.20
C MET A 400 16.89 -3.36 3.05
N ASN A 401 16.12 -2.30 2.78
CA ASN A 401 16.59 -0.92 2.69
C ASN A 401 16.10 -0.06 3.86
N ALA A 402 15.82 -0.67 5.01
CA ALA A 402 15.40 0.07 6.19
C ALA A 402 16.51 1.06 6.65
N PRO A 403 16.19 2.31 7.01
CA PRO A 403 17.19 3.35 7.32
C PRO A 403 18.16 2.98 8.45
N GLN A 404 17.67 2.24 9.46
CA GLN A 404 18.46 1.75 10.59
C GLN A 404 19.43 0.61 10.22
N GLN A 405 19.39 0.17 8.95
CA GLN A 405 20.25 -0.87 8.39
C GLN A 405 20.26 -2.11 9.28
N PRO A 406 19.16 -2.84 9.51
CA PRO A 406 19.18 -4.02 10.37
C PRO A 406 19.97 -5.17 9.73
N LEU A 407 20.49 -6.08 10.56
CA LEU A 407 20.85 -7.42 10.09
C LEU A 407 19.56 -8.21 9.84
N VAL A 408 19.49 -8.91 8.71
CA VAL A 408 18.33 -9.72 8.37
C VAL A 408 18.70 -11.19 8.47
N VAL A 409 18.11 -11.89 9.42
CA VAL A 409 18.15 -13.36 9.47
C VAL A 409 17.07 -13.86 8.53
N LEU A 410 17.45 -14.63 7.51
CA LEU A 410 16.56 -15.13 6.48
C LEU A 410 16.64 -16.65 6.42
N VAL A 411 15.48 -17.30 6.53
CA VAL A 411 15.34 -18.74 6.28
C VAL A 411 14.67 -18.95 4.93
N ALA A 412 15.39 -19.55 4.00
CA ALA A 412 14.84 -20.05 2.75
C ALA A 412 14.13 -21.38 3.02
N ALA A 413 12.85 -21.48 2.70
CA ALA A 413 12.03 -22.67 2.99
C ALA A 413 11.09 -23.01 1.84
N MET A 414 10.80 -24.30 1.63
CA MET A 414 9.72 -24.73 0.73
C MET A 414 8.35 -24.48 1.36
N PRO A 415 7.27 -24.35 0.56
CA PRO A 415 5.91 -24.19 1.09
C PRO A 415 5.50 -25.26 2.12
N SER A 416 5.96 -26.51 1.95
CA SER A 416 5.70 -27.61 2.88
C SER A 416 6.38 -27.46 4.25
N GLN A 417 7.42 -26.64 4.36
CA GLN A 417 8.23 -26.43 5.56
C GLN A 417 7.81 -25.18 6.35
N VAL A 418 6.90 -24.37 5.80
CA VAL A 418 6.50 -23.07 6.38
C VAL A 418 6.02 -23.16 7.82
N PRO A 419 5.19 -24.14 8.25
CA PRO A 419 4.75 -24.20 9.65
C PRO A 419 5.92 -24.35 10.64
N GLU A 420 6.86 -25.24 10.35
CA GLU A 420 8.03 -25.50 11.19
C GLU A 420 8.99 -24.30 11.21
N VAL A 421 9.30 -23.76 10.03
CA VAL A 421 10.19 -22.59 9.90
C VAL A 421 9.58 -21.35 10.55
N SER A 422 8.27 -21.14 10.44
CA SER A 422 7.60 -20.01 11.07
C SER A 422 7.63 -20.12 12.59
N ALA A 423 7.42 -21.32 13.15
CA ALA A 423 7.54 -21.56 14.58
C ALA A 423 8.98 -21.32 15.08
N LEU A 424 9.97 -21.86 14.37
CA LEU A 424 11.38 -21.66 14.67
C LEU A 424 11.78 -20.18 14.65
N MET A 425 11.37 -19.46 13.61
CA MET A 425 11.74 -18.05 13.44
C MET A 425 11.02 -17.15 14.43
N SER A 426 9.77 -17.44 14.75
CA SER A 426 9.05 -16.78 15.85
C SER A 426 9.75 -17.01 17.19
N ASP A 427 10.13 -18.24 17.52
CA ASP A 427 10.85 -18.55 18.77
C ASP A 427 12.25 -17.92 18.82
N SER A 428 12.97 -17.90 17.69
CA SER A 428 14.27 -17.23 17.57
C SER A 428 14.14 -15.72 17.77
N ALA A 429 13.18 -15.09 17.11
CA ALA A 429 12.84 -13.67 17.26
C ALA A 429 12.48 -13.32 18.71
N ASN A 430 11.64 -14.14 19.35
CA ASN A 430 11.27 -13.98 20.77
C ASN A 430 12.49 -14.13 21.69
N GLY A 431 13.36 -15.11 21.42
CA GLY A 431 14.61 -15.31 22.15
C GLY A 431 15.55 -14.10 22.04
N TRP A 432 15.70 -13.54 20.84
CA TRP A 432 16.48 -12.33 20.60
C TRP A 432 15.90 -11.12 21.33
N ARG A 433 14.58 -10.93 21.26
CA ARG A 433 13.87 -9.86 21.98
C ARG A 433 14.09 -9.95 23.50
N GLY A 434 13.99 -11.16 24.06
CA GLY A 434 14.24 -11.40 25.48
C GLY A 434 15.67 -11.06 25.92
N ARG A 435 16.67 -11.17 25.03
CA ARG A 435 18.05 -10.72 25.29
C ARG A 435 18.13 -9.20 25.34
N ILE A 436 17.55 -8.50 24.36
CA ILE A 436 17.49 -7.03 24.33
C ILE A 436 16.83 -6.48 25.59
N GLN A 437 15.72 -7.07 26.03
CA GLN A 437 15.01 -6.62 27.22
C GLN A 437 15.84 -6.78 28.50
N ARG A 438 16.58 -7.88 28.63
CA ARG A 438 17.49 -8.08 29.77
C ARG A 438 18.64 -7.07 29.75
N ALA A 439 19.24 -6.84 28.59
CA ALA A 439 20.30 -5.83 28.43
C ALA A 439 19.82 -4.43 28.80
N ARG A 440 18.60 -4.03 28.39
CA ARG A 440 17.97 -2.76 28.78
C ARG A 440 17.78 -2.62 30.30
N ASN A 441 17.51 -3.72 30.99
CA ASN A 441 17.38 -3.75 32.44
C ASN A 441 18.74 -3.81 33.18
N GLY A 442 19.85 -3.56 32.48
CA GLY A 442 21.21 -3.60 33.03
C GLY A 442 21.81 -5.01 33.13
N ASN A 443 21.11 -6.03 32.64
CA ASN A 443 21.53 -7.43 32.70
C ASN A 443 21.97 -7.91 31.30
N GLY A 444 23.16 -7.49 30.88
CA GLY A 444 23.83 -7.91 29.63
C GLY A 444 24.17 -6.75 28.71
N ASP A 445 24.94 -7.04 27.66
CA ASP A 445 25.36 -6.04 26.67
C ASP A 445 24.26 -5.78 25.64
N MET A 446 24.04 -4.51 25.31
CA MET A 446 23.13 -4.14 24.23
C MET A 446 23.78 -4.53 22.89
N PRO A 447 23.05 -5.22 21.98
CA PRO A 447 23.58 -5.51 20.66
C PRO A 447 23.89 -4.22 19.91
N SER A 448 24.98 -4.23 19.13
CA SER A 448 25.46 -3.07 18.38
C SER A 448 24.57 -2.66 17.21
N ARG A 449 23.62 -3.52 16.83
CA ARG A 449 22.78 -3.35 15.63
C ARG A 449 21.47 -4.11 15.77
N ASP A 450 20.42 -3.59 15.15
CA ASP A 450 19.11 -4.23 15.08
C ASP A 450 19.15 -5.52 14.24
N VAL A 451 18.29 -6.47 14.58
CA VAL A 451 18.16 -7.77 13.89
C VAL A 451 16.69 -8.03 13.59
N ILE A 452 16.37 -8.34 12.34
CA ILE A 452 15.03 -8.72 11.88
C ILE A 452 15.06 -10.19 11.44
N PHE A 453 14.07 -10.97 11.88
CA PHE A 453 13.93 -12.37 11.53
C PHE A 453 12.91 -12.51 10.39
N THR A 454 13.26 -13.26 9.37
CA THR A 454 12.43 -13.44 8.18
C THR A 454 12.50 -14.85 7.63
N TRP A 455 11.45 -15.26 6.92
CA TRP A 455 11.52 -16.42 6.03
C TRP A 455 11.11 -16.03 4.62
N MET A 456 11.53 -16.80 3.63
CA MET A 456 11.23 -16.53 2.23
C MET A 456 10.97 -17.83 1.47
N ASP A 457 9.97 -17.81 0.61
CA ASP A 457 9.61 -18.93 -0.25
C ASP A 457 10.74 -19.26 -1.24
N ALA A 458 11.37 -20.41 -1.02
CA ALA A 458 12.51 -20.86 -1.82
C ALA A 458 12.11 -21.38 -3.21
N GLU A 459 10.86 -21.77 -3.41
CA GLU A 459 10.35 -22.20 -4.72
C GLU A 459 10.12 -20.96 -5.59
N ARG A 460 9.36 -19.98 -5.07
CA ARG A 460 9.04 -18.75 -5.79
C ARG A 460 10.28 -17.90 -6.11
N TRP A 461 11.29 -17.92 -5.23
CA TRP A 461 12.48 -17.07 -5.35
C TRP A 461 13.77 -17.84 -5.65
N ALA A 462 13.68 -19.07 -6.17
CA ALA A 462 14.82 -19.96 -6.40
C ALA A 462 15.99 -19.31 -7.17
N SER A 463 15.70 -18.65 -8.30
CA SER A 463 16.73 -18.00 -9.12
C SER A 463 17.43 -16.86 -8.39
N TRP A 464 16.67 -16.05 -7.65
CA TRP A 464 17.19 -14.93 -6.89
C TRP A 464 18.05 -15.41 -5.72
N MET A 465 17.58 -16.38 -4.94
CA MET A 465 18.33 -16.95 -3.80
C MET A 465 19.63 -17.61 -4.24
N LYS A 466 19.62 -18.31 -5.38
CA LYS A 466 20.83 -18.88 -5.98
C LYS A 466 21.82 -17.79 -6.37
N SER A 467 21.35 -16.70 -6.98
CA SER A 467 22.20 -15.61 -7.42
C SER A 467 22.79 -14.82 -6.25
N MET A 468 21.97 -14.49 -5.25
CA MET A 468 22.35 -13.61 -4.14
C MET A 468 23.12 -14.32 -3.03
N TYR A 469 22.70 -15.54 -2.69
CA TYR A 469 23.20 -16.26 -1.51
C TYR A 469 23.78 -17.64 -1.84
N GLY A 470 23.71 -18.08 -3.09
CA GLY A 470 24.17 -19.40 -3.51
C GLY A 470 23.27 -20.56 -3.03
N ILE A 471 22.06 -20.25 -2.54
CA ILE A 471 21.11 -21.27 -2.04
C ILE A 471 20.46 -21.95 -3.24
N LYS A 472 20.49 -23.29 -3.26
CA LYS A 472 19.81 -24.11 -4.28
C LYS A 472 18.63 -24.81 -3.63
N GLY A 473 17.55 -25.02 -4.38
CA GLY A 473 16.32 -25.64 -3.85
C GLY A 473 16.49 -27.02 -3.22
N ALA A 474 17.54 -27.79 -3.55
CA ALA A 474 17.83 -29.07 -2.89
C ALA A 474 18.44 -28.94 -1.47
N HIS A 475 18.84 -27.74 -1.06
CA HIS A 475 19.54 -27.49 0.21
C HIS A 475 18.72 -26.61 1.15
N VAL A 476 17.39 -26.69 1.09
CA VAL A 476 16.49 -25.96 1.99
C VAL A 476 15.86 -26.93 3.01
N PRO A 477 15.60 -26.51 4.27
CA PRO A 477 15.69 -25.13 4.74
C PRO A 477 17.14 -24.68 4.94
N ALA A 478 17.42 -23.42 4.59
CA ALA A 478 18.75 -22.82 4.72
C ALA A 478 18.65 -21.47 5.42
N VAL A 479 19.54 -21.25 6.39
CA VAL A 479 19.66 -19.97 7.11
C VAL A 479 20.78 -19.14 6.50
N VAL A 480 20.51 -17.86 6.27
CA VAL A 480 21.52 -16.85 6.00
C VAL A 480 21.27 -15.61 6.85
N ILE A 481 22.35 -14.98 7.28
CA ILE A 481 22.31 -13.67 7.94
C ILE A 481 22.86 -12.68 6.91
N THR A 482 22.12 -11.63 6.58
CA THR A 482 22.54 -10.67 5.55
C THR A 482 22.56 -9.25 6.07
N ASP A 483 23.58 -8.53 5.64
CA ASP A 483 23.65 -7.08 5.66
C ASP A 483 23.50 -6.58 4.23
N HIS A 484 22.26 -6.27 3.86
CA HIS A 484 21.91 -5.98 2.48
C HIS A 484 22.59 -4.72 1.95
N GLN A 485 22.71 -3.67 2.76
CA GLN A 485 23.26 -2.39 2.33
C GLN A 485 24.75 -2.49 2.02
N ASN A 486 25.48 -3.30 2.79
CA ASN A 486 26.90 -3.58 2.53
C ASN A 486 27.10 -4.72 1.52
N LEU A 487 26.02 -5.31 1.00
CA LEU A 487 26.04 -6.39 0.02
C LEU A 487 26.87 -7.59 0.50
N ILE A 488 26.73 -7.91 1.78
CA ILE A 488 27.36 -9.06 2.42
C ILE A 488 26.35 -9.98 3.10
N TYR A 489 26.72 -11.25 3.19
CA TYR A 489 25.94 -12.26 3.87
C TYR A 489 26.83 -13.33 4.51
N TYR A 490 26.23 -14.07 5.44
CA TYR A 490 26.84 -15.12 6.22
C TYR A 490 25.94 -16.34 6.14
N ASP A 491 26.47 -17.44 5.65
CA ASP A 491 25.78 -18.73 5.53
C ASP A 491 26.44 -19.82 6.39
N ASN A 492 27.45 -19.43 7.16
CA ASN A 492 28.18 -20.30 8.07
C ASN A 492 28.18 -19.74 9.50
N ASP A 493 28.31 -20.62 10.48
CA ASP A 493 28.47 -20.30 11.90
C ASP A 493 29.92 -19.89 12.25
N VAL A 494 30.19 -19.69 13.54
CA VAL A 494 31.51 -19.34 14.09
C VAL A 494 32.56 -20.44 13.87
N HIS A 495 32.14 -21.68 13.61
CA HIS A 495 33.01 -22.83 13.34
C HIS A 495 33.23 -23.08 11.84
N GLY A 496 32.55 -22.32 10.98
CA GLY A 496 32.62 -22.47 9.53
C GLY A 496 31.68 -23.54 8.96
N HIS A 497 30.82 -24.15 9.78
CA HIS A 497 29.76 -25.04 9.32
C HIS A 497 28.56 -24.24 8.85
N LYS A 498 27.64 -24.86 8.09
CA LYS A 498 26.38 -24.20 7.74
C LYS A 498 25.58 -23.87 8.99
N ILE A 499 24.98 -22.67 9.01
CA ILE A 499 24.12 -22.26 10.12
C ILE A 499 22.97 -23.26 10.25
N GLY A 500 22.81 -23.82 11.45
CA GLY A 500 21.79 -24.80 11.75
C GLY A 500 20.39 -24.18 11.77
N VAL A 501 19.39 -24.98 11.41
CA VAL A 501 17.97 -24.59 11.41
C VAL A 501 17.39 -24.82 12.81
N THR A 502 18.06 -24.27 13.83
CA THR A 502 17.67 -24.33 15.24
C THR A 502 17.87 -22.98 15.89
N LYS A 503 17.08 -22.66 16.92
CA LYS A 503 17.14 -21.36 17.60
C LYS A 503 18.54 -21.05 18.14
N ASP A 504 19.15 -22.01 18.83
CA ASP A 504 20.47 -21.79 19.44
C ASP A 504 21.54 -21.52 18.38
N SER A 505 21.55 -22.29 17.29
CA SER A 505 22.50 -22.10 16.19
C SER A 505 22.31 -20.75 15.49
N ILE A 506 21.06 -20.35 15.26
CA ILE A 506 20.72 -19.04 14.67
C ILE A 506 21.22 -17.91 15.58
N LEU A 507 20.87 -17.94 16.87
CA LEU A 507 21.20 -16.86 17.80
C LEU A 507 22.71 -16.76 18.05
N GLU A 508 23.41 -17.90 18.18
CA GLU A 508 24.87 -17.92 18.29
C GLU A 508 25.54 -17.38 17.02
N SER A 509 25.01 -17.71 15.84
CA SER A 509 25.53 -17.19 14.57
C SER A 509 25.32 -15.68 14.46
N VAL A 510 24.17 -15.15 14.90
CA VAL A 510 23.91 -13.70 14.97
C VAL A 510 24.91 -13.03 15.90
N ASP A 511 25.15 -13.57 17.10
CA ASP A 511 26.15 -13.05 18.03
C ASP A 511 27.56 -13.04 17.40
N GLY A 512 27.91 -14.13 16.71
CA GLY A 512 29.19 -14.26 16.01
C GLY A 512 29.36 -13.22 14.90
N VAL A 513 28.30 -12.95 14.13
CA VAL A 513 28.30 -11.91 13.09
C VAL A 513 28.47 -10.52 13.70
N LEU A 514 27.69 -10.18 14.73
CA LEU A 514 27.76 -8.88 15.41
C LEU A 514 29.13 -8.62 16.05
N GLN A 515 29.81 -9.69 16.47
CA GLN A 515 31.14 -9.63 17.09
C GLN A 515 32.28 -9.75 16.06
N GLY A 516 31.96 -9.82 14.75
CA GLY A 516 32.95 -9.91 13.68
C GLY A 516 33.73 -11.22 13.64
N ARG A 517 33.21 -12.30 14.25
CA ARG A 517 33.87 -13.61 14.33
C ARG A 517 33.56 -14.53 13.14
N VAL A 518 32.52 -14.23 12.38
CA VAL A 518 32.09 -15.02 11.22
C VAL A 518 32.61 -14.38 9.93
N LYS A 519 33.11 -15.21 9.01
CA LYS A 519 33.62 -14.73 7.72
C LYS A 519 32.47 -14.35 6.77
N ALA A 520 32.46 -13.08 6.35
CA ALA A 520 31.48 -12.58 5.37
C ALA A 520 31.74 -13.11 3.95
N LYS A 521 30.65 -13.25 3.18
CA LYS A 521 30.63 -13.44 1.73
C LYS A 521 29.96 -12.23 1.08
N HIS A 522 30.27 -11.96 -0.19
CA HIS A 522 29.62 -10.89 -0.95
C HIS A 522 28.44 -11.43 -1.75
N SER A 523 27.31 -10.72 -1.74
CA SER A 523 26.10 -11.08 -2.47
C SER A 523 26.14 -10.74 -3.96
N GLU A 524 27.10 -9.93 -4.39
CA GLU A 524 27.29 -9.59 -5.81
C GLU A 524 27.93 -10.73 -6.60
N ASN A 525 27.44 -10.93 -7.83
CA ASN A 525 28.15 -11.73 -8.80
C ASN A 525 29.46 -11.04 -9.22
N ILE A 526 30.50 -11.83 -9.51
CA ILE A 526 31.82 -11.34 -9.98
C ILE A 526 31.67 -10.43 -11.22
N VAL A 527 30.66 -10.69 -12.06
CA VAL A 527 30.35 -9.89 -13.25
C VAL A 527 29.81 -8.51 -12.86
N GLU A 528 28.88 -8.39 -11.90
CA GLU A 528 28.36 -7.09 -11.44
C GLU A 528 29.46 -6.24 -10.76
N ARG A 529 30.38 -6.87 -10.03
CA ARG A 529 31.59 -6.21 -9.50
C ARG A 529 32.44 -5.61 -10.62
N PHE A 530 32.65 -6.35 -11.69
CA PHE A 530 33.42 -5.90 -12.85
C PHE A 530 32.70 -4.78 -13.62
N THR A 531 31.39 -4.86 -13.81
CA THR A 531 30.60 -3.83 -14.51
C THR A 531 30.58 -2.51 -13.74
N ARG A 532 30.45 -2.53 -12.41
CA ARG A 532 30.51 -1.32 -11.59
C ARG A 532 31.91 -0.69 -11.58
N TYR A 533 32.95 -1.51 -11.52
CA TYR A 533 34.33 -1.04 -11.62
C TYR A 533 34.60 -0.34 -12.96
N LEU A 534 34.11 -0.91 -14.07
CA LEU A 534 34.19 -0.29 -15.39
C LEU A 534 33.38 1.01 -15.47
N ASN A 535 32.14 1.02 -14.97
CA ASN A 535 31.27 2.19 -15.03
C ASN A 535 31.82 3.38 -14.21
N ASN A 536 32.32 3.12 -12.99
CA ASN A 536 32.94 4.14 -12.16
C ASN A 536 34.29 4.62 -12.73
N SER A 537 35.07 3.73 -13.36
CA SER A 537 36.29 4.14 -14.06
C SER A 537 35.98 5.01 -15.27
N LEU A 538 34.96 4.66 -16.07
CA LEU A 538 34.54 5.41 -17.25
C LEU A 538 34.00 6.80 -16.89
N THR A 539 33.16 6.93 -15.86
CA THR A 539 32.68 8.23 -15.37
C THR A 539 33.81 9.08 -14.76
N SER A 540 34.79 8.47 -14.09
CA SER A 540 35.98 9.19 -13.61
C SER A 540 36.86 9.69 -14.75
N LEU A 541 36.93 8.93 -15.85
CA LEU A 541 37.66 9.29 -17.06
C LEU A 541 36.95 10.44 -17.79
N GLU A 542 35.62 10.35 -17.93
CA GLU A 542 34.77 11.39 -18.53
C GLU A 542 34.92 12.71 -17.78
N ASN A 543 34.82 12.71 -16.44
CA ASN A 543 35.01 13.90 -15.62
C ASN A 543 36.43 14.49 -15.74
N ARG A 544 37.46 13.64 -15.87
CA ARG A 544 38.86 14.10 -16.00
C ARG A 544 39.17 14.62 -17.42
N VAL A 545 38.56 14.04 -18.45
CA VAL A 545 38.61 14.50 -19.85
C VAL A 545 37.90 15.85 -19.98
N ILE A 546 36.73 16.01 -19.35
CA ILE A 546 35.99 17.28 -19.31
C ILE A 546 36.77 18.34 -18.51
N ALA A 547 37.34 18.00 -17.36
CA ALA A 547 38.09 18.94 -16.53
C ALA A 547 39.44 19.38 -17.16
N HIS A 548 40.13 18.47 -17.87
CA HIS A 548 41.44 18.73 -18.45
C HIS A 548 41.57 18.17 -19.88
N PRO A 549 40.95 18.82 -20.88
CA PRO A 549 40.85 18.29 -22.24
C PRO A 549 42.21 18.18 -22.94
N ILE A 550 43.10 19.18 -22.77
CA ILE A 550 44.41 19.21 -23.43
C ILE A 550 45.36 18.15 -22.84
N MET A 551 45.38 18.00 -21.51
CA MET A 551 46.23 17.01 -20.85
C MET A 551 45.78 15.58 -21.18
N SER A 552 44.47 15.35 -21.21
CA SER A 552 43.88 14.07 -21.58
C SER A 552 44.17 13.69 -23.03
N LEU A 553 44.14 14.67 -23.95
CA LEU A 553 44.54 14.49 -25.35
C LEU A 553 46.02 14.09 -25.46
N MET A 554 46.93 14.79 -24.75
CA MET A 554 48.36 14.50 -24.78
C MET A 554 48.70 13.10 -24.23
N ILE A 555 48.02 12.67 -23.17
CA ILE A 555 48.17 11.32 -22.61
C ILE A 555 47.65 10.28 -23.62
N GLY A 556 46.48 10.52 -24.22
CA GLY A 556 45.91 9.65 -25.25
C GLY A 556 46.84 9.48 -26.47
N VAL A 557 47.38 10.58 -27.00
CA VAL A 557 48.34 10.55 -28.11
C VAL A 557 49.62 9.80 -27.72
N SER A 558 50.13 10.01 -26.50
CA SER A 558 51.33 9.33 -26.00
C SER A 558 51.14 7.81 -25.91
N ILE A 559 49.97 7.36 -25.45
CA ILE A 559 49.63 5.92 -25.38
C ILE A 559 49.54 5.32 -26.79
N VAL A 560 48.90 6.02 -27.74
CA VAL A 560 48.80 5.55 -29.13
C VAL A 560 50.18 5.48 -29.79
N VAL A 561 51.05 6.47 -29.58
CA VAL A 561 52.43 6.45 -30.10
C VAL A 561 53.22 5.30 -29.49
N ALA A 562 53.14 5.10 -28.18
CA ALA A 562 53.80 3.97 -27.51
C ALA A 562 53.31 2.61 -28.03
N PHE A 563 52.01 2.49 -28.28
CA PHE A 563 51.40 1.29 -28.83
C PHE A 563 51.83 1.02 -30.28
N VAL A 564 51.87 2.05 -31.13
CA VAL A 564 52.38 1.96 -32.51
C VAL A 564 53.87 1.59 -32.53
N LEU A 565 54.66 2.14 -31.61
CA LEU A 565 56.08 1.79 -31.47
C LEU A 565 56.27 0.35 -30.98
N ALA A 566 55.42 -0.12 -30.07
CA ALA A 566 55.43 -1.51 -29.62
C ALA A 566 55.06 -2.48 -30.75
N ILE A 567 54.00 -2.18 -31.52
CA ILE A 567 53.61 -2.96 -32.71
C ILE A 567 54.74 -2.95 -33.74
N ARG A 568 55.37 -1.79 -34.02
CA ARG A 568 56.52 -1.73 -34.91
C ARG A 568 57.70 -2.57 -34.42
N ARG A 569 57.95 -2.61 -33.11
CA ARG A 569 58.98 -3.47 -32.53
C ARG A 569 58.68 -4.95 -32.71
N VAL A 570 57.42 -5.35 -32.51
CA VAL A 570 56.96 -6.74 -32.70
C VAL A 570 57.04 -7.15 -34.18
N ILE A 571 56.60 -6.29 -35.10
CA ILE A 571 56.72 -6.54 -36.54
C ILE A 571 58.19 -6.56 -36.98
N ALA A 572 59.05 -5.70 -36.42
CA ALA A 572 60.47 -5.71 -36.71
C ALA A 572 61.19 -6.97 -36.18
N SER A 573 60.77 -7.52 -35.03
CA SER A 573 61.27 -8.81 -34.56
C SER A 573 60.83 -9.97 -35.46
N ASP A 574 59.61 -9.92 -36.01
CA ASP A 574 59.12 -10.94 -36.95
C ASP A 574 59.85 -10.86 -38.31
N VAL A 575 60.21 -9.66 -38.79
CA VAL A 575 60.97 -9.48 -40.04
C VAL A 575 62.42 -9.98 -39.90
N GLN A 576 63.05 -9.84 -38.73
CA GLN A 576 64.37 -10.43 -38.47
C GLN A 576 64.34 -11.97 -38.48
N GLN A 577 63.23 -12.57 -38.04
CA GLN A 577 63.03 -14.02 -38.04
C GLN A 577 62.77 -14.59 -39.45
N PHE A 578 62.27 -13.78 -40.39
CA PHE A 578 62.11 -14.16 -41.80
C PHE A 578 63.37 -13.96 -42.67
N SER A 579 64.34 -13.13 -42.24
CA SER A 579 65.59 -12.89 -43.01
C SER A 579 66.71 -13.89 -42.74
N ASN A 580 66.69 -14.59 -41.61
CA ASN A 580 67.62 -15.68 -41.31
C ASN A 580 67.01 -17.01 -41.75
N GLY A 581 67.51 -17.52 -42.88
CA GLY A 581 66.92 -18.59 -43.68
C GLY A 581 66.55 -19.88 -42.94
N TYR A 582 65.54 -20.56 -43.49
CA TYR A 582 65.14 -21.91 -43.10
C TYR A 582 66.32 -22.89 -43.24
N ASP A 583 66.78 -23.42 -42.10
CA ASP A 583 67.65 -24.59 -42.04
C ASP A 583 66.79 -25.86 -42.14
N TYR A 584 66.76 -26.48 -43.32
CA TYR A 584 66.02 -27.70 -43.61
C TYR A 584 66.66 -28.99 -43.02
N SER A 585 67.69 -28.89 -42.17
CA SER A 585 68.40 -30.06 -41.64
C SER A 585 67.73 -30.76 -40.43
N LYS A 586 66.61 -30.24 -39.91
CA LYS A 586 65.92 -30.82 -38.74
C LYS A 586 64.51 -31.34 -39.05
N VAL A 587 64.43 -32.42 -39.82
CA VAL A 587 63.22 -33.26 -39.91
C VAL A 587 63.51 -34.58 -39.18
N PRO A 588 62.82 -34.91 -38.07
CA PRO A 588 62.97 -36.21 -37.43
C PRO A 588 62.33 -37.31 -38.28
N LYS A 589 63.10 -38.37 -38.61
CA LYS A 589 62.58 -39.58 -39.24
C LYS A 589 61.61 -40.30 -38.29
N SER A 590 60.35 -40.44 -38.72
CA SER A 590 59.40 -41.37 -38.12
C SER A 590 59.83 -42.81 -38.42
N GLN A 591 60.25 -43.56 -37.40
CA GLN A 591 60.29 -45.02 -37.46
C GLN A 591 58.89 -45.55 -37.16
N GLY A 592 58.26 -46.14 -38.16
CA GLY A 592 57.14 -47.04 -37.95
C GLY A 592 57.59 -48.33 -37.28
N ARG A 593 56.66 -48.96 -36.56
CA ARG A 593 56.70 -50.39 -36.29
C ARG A 593 55.29 -50.95 -36.44
N LEU A 594 55.18 -51.89 -37.36
CA LEU A 594 54.10 -52.87 -37.48
C LEU A 594 54.18 -53.81 -36.28
N ASP A 595 53.09 -53.97 -35.56
CA ASP A 595 52.46 -55.24 -35.16
C ASP A 595 51.02 -54.95 -34.68
#